data_AF-A0A536X004-F1
#
_entry.id   AF-A0A536X004-F1
#
_cell.length_a   1.000
_cell.length_b   1.000
_cell.length_c   1.000
_cell.angle_alpha   90.00
_cell.angle_beta   90.00
_cell.angle_gamma   90.00
#
_symmetry.space_group_name_H-M   'P 1'
#
loop_
_entity.id
_entity.type
_entity.pdbx_description
1 polymer ?
#
loop_
_entity_poly.entity_id
_entity_poly.type
_entity_poly.pdbx_seq_one_letter_code
_entity_poly.pdbx_strand_id
1 'polypeptide(L)' 'MQWHSVDEFLAMGGYALYVWGSFGACALAMIVEPWLLRRDRRHLLRTMP' A
#
# COMPACT_ATOMS: atom_id res chain seq x y z
N MET A 1 17.27 -17.07 -17.59
CA MET A 1 17.51 -15.80 -16.88
C MET A 1 17.04 -16.01 -15.46
N GLN A 2 17.94 -16.54 -14.66
CA GLN A 2 17.69 -16.95 -13.29
C GLN A 2 17.86 -15.69 -12.44
N TRP A 3 16.80 -15.24 -11.79
CA TRP A 3 16.87 -14.11 -10.87
C TRP A 3 17.31 -14.66 -9.53
N HIS A 4 18.55 -14.38 -9.13
CA HIS A 4 19.17 -15.10 -8.03
C HIS A 4 18.78 -14.54 -6.66
N SER A 5 18.42 -13.26 -6.57
CA SER A 5 18.14 -12.63 -5.27
C SER A 5 17.24 -11.40 -5.37
N VAL A 6 16.47 -11.15 -4.30
CA VAL A 6 15.71 -9.91 -4.08
C VAL A 6 16.64 -8.67 -4.05
N ASP A 7 17.89 -8.87 -3.65
CA ASP A 7 18.98 -7.88 -3.71
C ASP A 7 19.24 -7.34 -5.13
N GLU A 8 19.22 -8.16 -6.18
CA GLU A 8 19.39 -7.68 -7.57
C GLU A 8 18.21 -6.81 -8.02
N PHE A 9 17.02 -7.09 -7.48
CA PHE A 9 15.83 -6.32 -7.78
C PHE A 9 15.77 -4.98 -7.05
N LEU A 10 16.38 -4.91 -5.87
CA LEU A 10 16.58 -3.67 -5.12
C LEU A 10 17.77 -2.86 -5.66
N ALA A 11 18.81 -3.54 -6.13
CA ALA A 11 20.03 -2.97 -6.69
C ALA A 11 19.93 -2.63 -8.20
N MET A 12 18.71 -2.51 -8.74
CA MET A 12 18.42 -2.23 -10.17
C MET A 12 18.87 -0.84 -10.66
N GLY A 13 19.83 -0.19 -10.01
CA GLY A 13 20.39 1.11 -10.40
C GLY A 13 19.48 2.31 -10.12
N GLY A 14 18.56 2.20 -9.15
CA GLY A 14 17.64 3.27 -8.75
C GLY A 14 16.18 3.07 -9.16
N TYR A 15 15.89 2.17 -10.11
CA TYR A 15 14.51 1.87 -10.54
C TYR A 15 13.68 1.14 -9.48
N ALA A 16 14.31 0.41 -8.57
CA ALA A 16 13.63 -0.31 -7.51
C ALA A 16 12.78 0.62 -6.64
N LEU A 17 13.31 1.80 -6.28
CA LEU A 17 12.59 2.81 -5.49
C LEU A 17 11.33 3.30 -6.21
N TYR A 18 11.39 3.46 -7.53
CA TYR A 18 10.22 3.88 -8.32
C TYR A 18 9.15 2.79 -8.39
N VAL A 19 9.55 1.54 -8.63
CA VAL A 19 8.63 0.40 -8.72
C VAL A 19 7.97 0.13 -7.38
N TRP A 20 8.77 -0.03 -6.32
CA TRP A 20 8.26 -0.29 -4.97
C TRP A 20 7.54 0.91 -4.38
N GLY A 21 7.99 2.14 -4.68
CA GLY A 21 7.31 3.37 -4.27
C GLY A 21 5.92 3.50 -4.93
N SER A 22 5.80 3.22 -6.22
CA SER A 22 4.51 3.25 -6.93
C SER A 22 3.57 2.14 -6.45
N PHE A 23 4.09 0.93 -6.24
CA PHE A 23 3.32 -0.19 -5.71
C PHE A 23 2.85 0.08 -4.28
N GLY A 24 3.73 0.63 -3.44
CA GLY A 24 3.44 1.09 -2.10
C GLY A 24 2.40 2.20 -2.06
N ALA A 25 2.49 3.19 -2.96
CA ALA A 25 1.51 4.26 -3.08
C ALA A 25 0.13 3.73 -3.49
N CYS A 26 0.07 2.78 -4.43
CA CYS A 26 -1.17 2.13 -4.84
C CYS A 26 -1.79 1.33 -3.69
N ALA A 27 -0.98 0.51 -3.00
CA ALA A 27 -1.44 -0.23 -1.83
C ALA A 27 -1.91 0.70 -0.70
N LEU A 28 -1.21 1.81 -0.47
CA LEU A 28 -1.60 2.83 0.49
C LEU A 28 -2.97 3.41 0.14
N ALA A 29 -3.20 3.80 -1.12
CA ALA A 29 -4.49 4.31 -1.58
C ALA A 29 -5.63 3.31 -1.34
N MET A 30 -5.43 2.04 -1.70
CA MET A 30 -6.40 0.97 -1.47
C MET A 30 -6.69 0.71 0.02
N ILE A 31 -5.75 1.00 0.93
CA ILE A 31 -5.93 0.81 2.37
C ILE A 31 -6.55 2.04 3.04
N VAL A 32 -6.23 3.23 2.56
CA VAL A 32 -6.71 4.50 3.10
C VAL A 32 -8.23 4.58 3.03
N GLU A 33 -8.84 4.23 1.90
CA GLU A 33 -10.29 4.25 1.71
C GLU A 33 -11.06 3.39 2.73
N PRO A 34 -10.78 2.07 2.88
CA PRO A 34 -11.46 1.25 3.89
C PRO A 34 -11.07 1.63 5.32
N TRP A 35 -9.89 2.20 5.55
CA TRP A 35 -9.50 2.66 6.88
C TRP A 35 -10.33 3.87 7.34
N LEU A 36 -10.52 4.86 6.46
CA LEU A 36 -11.43 5.99 6.67
C LEU A 36 -12.88 5.52 6.84
N LEU A 37 -13.36 4.64 5.97
CA LEU A 37 -14.72 4.08 6.07
C LEU A 37 -14.95 3.30 7.37
N ARG A 38 -13.95 2.55 7.85
CA ARG A 38 -14.01 1.84 9.14
C ARG A 38 -13.99 2.80 10.32
N ARG A 39 -13.29 3.93 10.22
CA ARG A 39 -13.28 4.98 11.24
C ARG A 39 -14.66 5.62 11.37
N ASP A 40 -15.31 5.93 10.25
CA ASP A 40 -16.65 6.54 10.24
C ASP A 40 -17.76 5.54 10.56
N ARG A 41 -17.59 4.25 10.25
CA ARG A 41 -18.52 3.21 10.70
C ARG A 41 -18.66 3.15 12.22
N ARG A 42 -17.62 3.49 12.99
CA ARG A 42 -17.74 3.58 14.46
C ARG A 42 -18.61 4.77 14.90
N HIS A 43 -18.66 5.83 14.10
CA HIS A 43 -19.52 6.98 14.37
C HIS A 43 -20.98 6.67 13.99
N LEU A 44 -21.22 6.07 12.82
CA LEU A 44 -22.59 5.78 12.34
C LEU A 44 -23.33 4.73 13.18
N LEU A 45 -22.63 3.73 13.75
CA LEU A 45 -23.23 2.72 14.63
C LEU A 45 -23.56 3.26 16.04
N ARG A 46 -23.06 4.44 16.41
CA ARG A 46 -23.38 5.09 17.70
C ARG A 46 -24.58 6.02 17.62
N THR A 47 -25.05 6.33 16.41
CA THR A 47 -26.18 7.24 16.17
C THR A 47 -27.46 6.56 15.72
N MET A 48 -27.49 5.23 15.58
CA MET A 48 -28.75 4.49 15.45
C MET A 48 -29.37 4.30 16.85
N PRO A 49 -30.52 4.93 17.14
CA PRO A 49 -31.29 4.71 18.37
C PRO A 49 -31.94 3.32 18.41
#